data_AF-A0A8T5JNG2-F1
#
_entry.id   AF-A0A8T5JNG2-F1
#
_cell.length_a   1.000
_cell.length_b   1.000
_cell.length_c   1.000
_cell.angle_alpha   90.00
_cell.angle_beta   90.00
_cell.angle_gamma   90.00
#
_symmetry.space_group_name_H-M   'P 1'
#
loop_
_entity.id
_entity.type
_entity.pdbx_description
1 polymer ?
#
loop_
_entity_poly.entity_id
_entity_poly.type
_entity_poly.pdbx_seq_one_letter_code
_entity_poly.pdbx_strand_id
1 'polypeptide(L)'
;KENEFNCIYSENCEYYLQKKCKGFPLAYIKKFGWEEKIIKPLKIEDGREHQTQKVQDEETRQKIKYLMHKKKFQIKDDPVLKKFELLMSKSKKYHLECSCKFSEGKIYPVRFNIWYKDQNQKVLNLNNALRFIKKIFELENVKINYSILKQIMDEKFDIEKVHQIIVGIDLRSNRAKSRLKIWFIIKNQSKKIKQVLKISKIDIDQNKIFYENMKTELLFGIDFSFDGTTKLKIYPFIKNEDLLNKNVMKTLENEFSGKIMKLIQNSDGFHVSYNNKNKDIQRILHLTTYKYDYFIDIMNNKKIEKMKEIILQGKKLGSMIISFPEDEINQGINNFNIYY
;
A
#
# COMPACT_ATOMS: atom_id res chain seq x y z
N LYS A 1 22.27 -19.09 40.13
CA LYS A 1 21.20 -20.10 40.19
C LYS A 1 20.06 -19.46 40.97
N GLU A 2 18.88 -19.46 40.36
CA GLU A 2 17.52 -19.19 40.90
C GLU A 2 17.42 -18.29 42.15
N ASN A 3 16.78 -17.13 41.98
CA ASN A 3 15.93 -16.58 43.02
C ASN A 3 14.81 -15.73 42.42
N GLU A 4 13.64 -15.92 43.00
CA GLU A 4 12.31 -15.58 42.54
C GLU A 4 12.03 -14.08 42.71
N PHE A 5 11.34 -13.49 41.73
CA PHE A 5 10.55 -12.28 41.94
C PHE A 5 9.08 -12.65 41.77
N ASN A 6 8.45 -13.00 42.88
CA ASN A 6 7.01 -12.87 43.04
C ASN A 6 6.68 -11.38 43.10
N CYS A 7 5.96 -10.85 42.10
CA CYS A 7 5.33 -9.55 42.20
C CYS A 7 3.85 -9.68 41.89
N ILE A 8 3.06 -9.53 42.95
CA ILE A 8 1.61 -9.52 42.99
C ILE A 8 1.13 -8.26 42.24
N TYR A 9 0.36 -8.45 41.17
CA TYR A 9 -0.29 -7.35 40.44
C TYR A 9 -1.54 -6.91 41.20
N SER A 10 -1.54 -5.66 41.71
CA SER A 10 -2.74 -4.95 42.18
C SER A 10 -3.17 -3.88 41.16
N GLU A 11 -4.46 -3.59 41.12
CA GLU A 11 -5.21 -2.92 40.04
C GLU A 11 -4.93 -1.42 39.81
N ASN A 12 -3.87 -0.81 40.36
CA ASN A 12 -3.72 0.65 40.37
C ASN A 12 -2.49 1.22 39.62
N CYS A 13 -1.95 0.52 38.62
CA CYS A 13 -0.75 0.95 37.89
C CYS A 13 -0.98 1.75 36.57
N GLU A 14 -2.16 2.34 36.34
CA GLU A 14 -2.42 3.08 35.09
C GLU A 14 -1.91 4.53 35.07
N TYR A 15 -1.59 5.14 36.22
CA TYR A 15 -1.24 6.57 36.24
C TYR A 15 0.27 6.89 36.15
N TYR A 16 1.15 5.91 36.33
CA TYR A 16 2.59 6.18 36.50
C TYR A 16 3.45 6.05 35.22
N LEU A 17 2.92 5.46 34.14
CA LEU A 17 3.72 5.13 32.95
C LEU A 17 3.72 6.19 31.84
N GLN A 18 2.89 7.23 31.92
CA GLN A 18 2.82 8.26 30.87
C GLN A 18 3.90 9.35 30.97
N LYS A 19 4.64 9.49 32.08
CA LYS A 19 5.56 10.62 32.27
C LYS A 19 7.07 10.35 32.19
N LYS A 20 7.55 9.09 32.04
CA LYS A 20 9.02 8.83 32.07
C LYS A 20 9.64 7.95 30.98
N CYS A 21 8.91 7.45 29.99
CA CYS A 21 9.53 6.63 28.94
C CYS A 21 9.87 7.44 27.66
N LYS A 22 10.92 8.27 27.73
CA LYS A 22 11.69 8.64 26.53
C LYS A 22 12.60 7.46 26.18
N GLY A 23 12.09 6.51 25.40
CA GLY A 23 12.87 5.38 24.90
C GLY A 23 12.03 4.16 24.52
N PHE A 24 11.80 3.99 23.22
CA PHE A 24 11.51 2.75 22.50
C PHE A 24 10.34 1.83 22.91
N PRO A 25 9.50 1.39 21.95
CA PRO A 25 8.83 0.10 22.00
C PRO A 25 9.55 -0.90 21.09
N LEU A 26 10.63 -1.53 21.56
CA LEU A 26 11.24 -2.72 20.92
C LEU A 26 11.15 -3.98 21.79
N ALA A 27 10.66 -3.87 23.03
CA ALA A 27 10.49 -5.03 23.91
C ALA A 27 9.41 -6.01 23.41
N TYR A 28 8.51 -5.59 22.51
CA TYR A 28 7.41 -6.44 22.03
C TYR A 28 7.76 -7.33 20.83
N ILE A 29 8.92 -7.13 20.18
CA ILE A 29 9.30 -7.92 18.99
C ILE A 29 10.19 -9.13 19.35
N LYS A 30 10.71 -9.20 20.59
CA LYS A 30 11.74 -10.20 20.95
C LYS A 30 11.21 -11.56 21.45
N LYS A 31 9.91 -11.72 21.71
CA LYS A 31 9.35 -12.97 22.26
C LYS A 31 8.05 -13.32 21.54
N PHE A 32 8.10 -14.27 20.60
CA PHE A 32 6.95 -14.77 19.85
C PHE A 32 6.08 -15.70 20.71
N GLY A 33 5.30 -15.13 21.62
CA GLY A 33 4.23 -15.80 22.38
C GLY A 33 3.37 -14.73 23.04
N TRP A 34 2.13 -14.55 22.58
CA TRP A 34 1.27 -13.43 22.98
C TRP A 34 -0.14 -13.93 23.28
N GLU A 35 -0.48 -13.96 24.55
CA GLU A 35 -1.85 -14.09 25.07
C GLU A 35 -2.53 -12.71 25.15
N GLU A 36 -3.84 -12.70 24.91
CA GLU A 36 -4.67 -11.51 24.81
C GLU A 36 -5.14 -10.99 26.19
N LYS A 37 -5.09 -9.68 26.41
CA LYS A 37 -6.03 -8.99 27.32
C LYS A 37 -6.70 -7.83 26.60
N ILE A 38 -8.04 -7.83 26.67
CA ILE A 38 -8.96 -6.87 26.06
C ILE A 38 -8.98 -5.59 26.90
N ILE A 39 -8.68 -4.44 26.28
CA ILE A 39 -8.76 -3.11 26.92
C ILE A 39 -10.18 -2.57 26.72
N LYS A 40 -10.87 -2.20 27.81
CA LYS A 40 -12.17 -1.51 27.76
C LYS A 40 -11.98 -0.01 27.43
N PRO A 41 -12.89 0.61 26.65
CA PRO A 41 -12.78 2.01 26.27
C PRO A 41 -13.16 2.98 27.40
N LEU A 42 -12.35 4.04 27.55
CA LEU A 42 -12.60 5.20 28.40
C LEU A 42 -13.75 6.07 27.85
N LYS A 43 -14.68 6.45 28.73
CA LYS A 43 -15.71 7.47 28.47
C LYS A 43 -15.05 8.86 28.36
N ILE A 44 -15.48 9.64 27.37
CA ILE A 44 -15.23 11.09 27.24
C ILE A 44 -16.60 11.64 26.82
N GLU A 45 -17.04 12.73 27.42
CA GLU A 45 -18.35 13.31 27.14
C GLU A 45 -18.30 14.40 26.06
N ASP A 46 -19.40 14.45 25.31
CA ASP A 46 -19.99 15.56 24.55
C ASP A 46 -19.16 16.36 23.53
N GLY A 47 -18.96 15.67 22.41
CA GLY A 47 -18.85 16.18 21.04
C GLY A 47 -18.97 15.05 19.99
N ARG A 48 -19.48 13.88 20.42
CA ARG A 48 -19.19 12.56 19.83
C ARG A 48 -20.21 12.05 18.82
N GLU A 49 -21.46 12.52 18.84
CA GLU A 49 -22.49 11.93 17.98
C GLU A 49 -22.20 12.16 16.49
N HIS A 50 -21.94 13.41 16.08
CA HIS A 50 -21.66 13.71 14.68
C HIS A 50 -20.35 13.09 14.15
N GLN A 51 -19.32 12.97 14.99
CA GLN A 51 -18.07 12.30 14.59
C GLN A 51 -18.23 10.78 14.49
N THR A 52 -19.03 10.17 15.36
CA THR A 52 -19.27 8.71 15.34
C THR A 52 -20.09 8.32 14.11
N GLN A 53 -21.12 9.09 13.77
CA GLN A 53 -21.93 8.88 12.56
C GLN A 53 -21.09 8.93 11.29
N LYS A 54 -20.27 9.98 11.12
CA LYS A 54 -19.42 10.16 9.93
C LYS A 54 -18.40 9.04 9.73
N VAL A 55 -17.88 8.47 10.83
CA VAL A 55 -16.95 7.31 10.77
C VAL A 55 -17.69 6.04 10.36
N GLN A 56 -18.88 5.80 10.91
CA GLN A 56 -19.72 4.66 10.53
C GLN A 56 -20.15 4.73 9.06
N ASP A 57 -20.46 5.92 8.56
CA ASP A 57 -20.82 6.15 7.16
C ASP A 57 -19.63 5.84 6.22
N GLU A 58 -18.41 6.23 6.61
CA GLU A 58 -17.23 5.93 5.80
C GLU A 58 -16.90 4.43 5.77
N GLU A 59 -16.94 3.74 6.90
CA GLU A 59 -16.72 2.28 6.99
C GLU A 59 -17.74 1.53 6.12
N THR A 60 -19.02 1.91 6.26
CA THR A 60 -20.12 1.36 5.45
C THR A 60 -19.88 1.58 3.97
N ARG A 61 -19.45 2.78 3.57
CA ARG A 61 -19.10 3.09 2.17
C ARG A 61 -17.94 2.24 1.65
N GLN A 62 -16.88 2.03 2.44
CA GLN A 62 -15.76 1.17 2.03
C GLN A 62 -16.19 -0.30 1.88
N LYS A 63 -17.05 -0.80 2.77
CA LYS A 63 -17.60 -2.16 2.69
C LYS A 63 -18.52 -2.33 1.47
N ILE A 64 -19.37 -1.35 1.17
CA ILE A 64 -20.19 -1.35 -0.04
C ILE A 64 -19.30 -1.37 -1.29
N LYS A 65 -18.23 -0.55 -1.33
CA LYS A 65 -17.26 -0.54 -2.43
C LYS A 65 -16.64 -1.91 -2.66
N TYR A 66 -16.23 -2.60 -1.59
CA TYR A 66 -15.72 -3.97 -1.65
C TYR A 66 -16.73 -4.97 -2.25
N LEU A 67 -17.96 -4.98 -1.74
CA LEU A 67 -19.01 -5.89 -2.18
C LEU A 67 -19.43 -5.62 -3.64
N MET A 68 -19.51 -4.36 -4.04
CA MET A 68 -19.76 -3.97 -5.42
C MET A 68 -18.66 -4.48 -6.35
N HIS A 69 -17.39 -4.36 -5.94
CA HIS A 69 -16.27 -4.90 -6.71
C HIS A 69 -16.34 -6.43 -6.82
N LYS A 70 -16.57 -7.15 -5.71
CA LYS A 70 -16.76 -8.62 -5.73
C LYS A 70 -17.88 -9.04 -6.68
N LYS A 71 -19.06 -8.43 -6.56
CA LYS A 71 -20.23 -8.73 -7.41
C LYS A 71 -19.93 -8.48 -8.89
N LYS A 72 -19.34 -7.32 -9.20
CA LYS A 72 -19.00 -6.90 -10.56
C LYS A 72 -18.11 -7.89 -11.29
N PHE A 73 -17.09 -8.39 -10.60
CA PHE A 73 -16.12 -9.32 -11.18
C PHE A 73 -16.41 -10.79 -10.83
N GLN A 74 -17.58 -11.08 -10.26
CA GLN A 74 -18.02 -12.41 -9.84
C GLN A 74 -16.93 -13.13 -9.01
N ILE A 75 -16.29 -12.39 -8.10
CA ILE A 75 -15.21 -12.90 -7.28
C ILE A 75 -15.78 -13.92 -6.30
N LYS A 76 -15.37 -15.17 -6.47
CA LYS A 76 -15.70 -16.28 -5.58
C LYS A 76 -15.08 -16.07 -4.21
N ASP A 77 -15.68 -16.65 -3.19
CA ASP A 77 -15.12 -16.63 -1.84
C ASP A 77 -13.81 -17.40 -1.79
N ASP A 78 -12.87 -16.89 -1.00
CA ASP A 78 -11.54 -17.46 -0.75
C ASP A 78 -11.23 -17.30 0.74
N PRO A 79 -10.58 -18.28 1.41
CA PRO A 79 -10.17 -18.15 2.80
C PRO A 79 -9.33 -16.88 3.10
N VAL A 80 -8.55 -16.39 2.14
CA VAL A 80 -7.79 -15.14 2.25
C VAL A 80 -8.72 -13.94 2.22
N LEU A 81 -9.74 -13.95 1.35
CA LEU A 81 -10.74 -12.88 1.30
C LEU A 81 -11.48 -12.78 2.64
N LYS A 82 -11.89 -13.91 3.23
CA LYS A 82 -12.53 -13.92 4.56
C LYS A 82 -11.64 -13.31 5.65
N LYS A 83 -10.34 -13.64 5.64
CA LYS A 83 -9.37 -13.03 6.58
C LYS A 83 -9.12 -11.54 6.29
N PHE A 84 -9.20 -11.12 5.03
CA PHE A 84 -9.09 -9.71 4.63
C PHE A 84 -10.33 -8.90 5.03
N GLU A 85 -11.52 -9.47 4.88
CA GLU A 85 -12.79 -8.90 5.36
C GLU A 85 -12.74 -8.69 6.90
N LEU A 86 -12.18 -9.65 7.65
CA LEU A 86 -11.93 -9.49 9.09
C LEU A 86 -10.89 -8.40 9.40
N LEU A 87 -9.90 -8.18 8.54
CA LEU A 87 -8.95 -7.08 8.71
C LEU A 87 -9.63 -5.72 8.50
N MET A 88 -10.51 -5.63 7.50
CA MET A 88 -11.33 -4.44 7.25
C MET A 88 -12.19 -4.10 8.47
N SER A 89 -12.87 -5.08 9.06
CA SER A 89 -13.74 -4.85 10.23
C SER A 89 -13.00 -4.47 11.52
N LYS A 90 -11.67 -4.67 11.58
CA LYS A 90 -10.84 -4.24 12.72
C LYS A 90 -10.35 -2.81 12.61
N SER A 91 -10.56 -2.17 11.46
CA SER A 91 -9.98 -0.87 11.12
C SER A 91 -11.09 0.16 11.02
N LYS A 92 -11.15 1.14 11.93
CA LYS A 92 -12.25 2.13 11.94
C LYS A 92 -12.10 3.24 10.90
N LYS A 93 -10.86 3.57 10.51
CA LYS A 93 -10.57 4.66 9.57
C LYS A 93 -9.60 4.18 8.50
N TYR A 94 -10.13 3.86 7.32
CA TYR A 94 -9.33 3.44 6.18
C TYR A 94 -9.97 3.87 4.86
N HIS A 95 -9.15 3.93 3.81
CA HIS A 95 -9.62 3.92 2.44
C HIS A 95 -9.36 2.54 1.85
N LEU A 96 -10.39 1.95 1.24
CA LEU A 96 -10.24 0.74 0.44
C LEU A 96 -9.97 1.16 -1.00
N GLU A 97 -8.81 0.78 -1.51
CA GLU A 97 -8.50 0.82 -2.93
C GLU A 97 -8.82 -0.55 -3.54
N CYS A 98 -9.64 -0.54 -4.58
CA CYS A 98 -9.87 -1.72 -5.42
C CYS A 98 -9.01 -1.59 -6.68
N SER A 99 -8.54 -2.70 -7.24
CA SER A 99 -7.85 -2.62 -8.53
C SER A 99 -8.09 -3.83 -9.42
N CYS A 100 -7.91 -3.62 -10.72
CA CYS A 100 -7.86 -4.70 -11.70
C CYS A 100 -6.51 -4.67 -12.39
N LYS A 101 -5.88 -5.84 -12.56
CA LYS A 101 -4.76 -6.00 -13.50
C LYS A 101 -5.27 -6.63 -14.78
N PHE A 102 -4.99 -6.02 -15.92
CA PHE A 102 -5.09 -6.66 -17.23
C PHE A 102 -3.70 -7.11 -17.67
N SER A 103 -3.57 -8.36 -18.09
CA SER A 103 -2.30 -8.90 -18.58
C SER A 103 -2.56 -10.14 -19.43
N GLU A 104 -1.98 -10.16 -20.63
CA GLU A 104 -2.10 -11.28 -21.57
C GLU A 104 -3.56 -11.67 -21.85
N GLY A 105 -4.43 -10.67 -22.08
CA GLY A 105 -5.85 -10.90 -22.37
C GLY A 105 -6.71 -11.26 -21.15
N LYS A 106 -6.12 -11.39 -19.95
CA LYS A 106 -6.82 -11.81 -18.74
C LYS A 106 -6.96 -10.67 -17.73
N ILE A 107 -8.11 -10.65 -17.06
CA ILE A 107 -8.42 -9.72 -15.96
C ILE A 107 -8.15 -10.44 -14.63
N TYR A 108 -7.43 -9.77 -13.74
CA TYR A 108 -7.15 -10.21 -12.38
C TYR A 108 -7.73 -9.18 -11.40
N PRO A 109 -8.99 -9.36 -10.97
CA PRO A 109 -9.73 -8.35 -10.21
C PRO A 109 -9.56 -8.53 -8.69
N VAL A 110 -9.06 -9.67 -8.20
CA VAL A 110 -8.97 -9.94 -6.75
C VAL A 110 -7.77 -9.20 -6.13
N ARG A 111 -7.82 -7.87 -6.15
CA ARG A 111 -6.74 -6.97 -5.71
C ARG A 111 -7.33 -5.83 -4.88
N PHE A 112 -6.99 -5.82 -3.60
CA PHE A 112 -7.52 -4.86 -2.64
C PHE A 112 -6.40 -4.36 -1.74
N ASN A 113 -6.40 -3.05 -1.46
CA ASN A 113 -5.47 -2.42 -0.53
C ASN A 113 -6.25 -1.58 0.49
N ILE A 114 -5.91 -1.73 1.77
CA ILE A 114 -6.38 -0.91 2.88
C ILE A 114 -5.31 0.14 3.14
N TRP A 115 -5.66 1.40 2.92
CA TRP A 115 -4.88 2.57 3.29
C TRP A 115 -5.36 3.05 4.67
N TYR A 116 -4.57 2.78 5.71
CA TYR A 116 -4.91 3.19 7.08
C TYR A 116 -4.90 4.72 7.22
N LYS A 117 -6.02 5.33 7.61
CA LYS A 117 -6.11 6.80 7.78
C LYS A 117 -5.85 7.26 9.20
N ASP A 118 -5.89 6.35 10.17
CA ASP A 118 -5.68 6.70 11.58
C ASP A 118 -4.19 6.83 11.91
N GLN A 119 -3.69 8.06 11.83
CA GLN A 119 -2.30 8.40 12.12
C GLN A 119 -1.96 8.30 13.62
N ASN A 120 -2.96 8.32 14.51
CA ASN A 120 -2.75 8.19 15.95
C ASN A 120 -2.63 6.71 16.37
N GLN A 121 -2.96 5.78 15.48
CA GLN A 121 -2.99 4.34 15.74
C GLN A 121 -1.99 3.57 14.85
N LYS A 122 -0.90 4.20 14.39
CA LYS A 122 0.10 3.58 13.48
C LYS A 122 0.61 2.22 13.99
N VAL A 123 0.94 2.12 15.27
CA VAL A 123 1.43 0.87 15.88
C VAL A 123 0.35 -0.22 15.84
N LEU A 124 -0.89 0.11 16.19
CA LEU A 124 -2.02 -0.82 16.12
C LEU A 124 -2.31 -1.27 14.68
N ASN A 125 -2.29 -0.33 13.73
CA ASN A 125 -2.50 -0.59 12.30
C ASN A 125 -1.42 -1.51 11.74
N LEU A 126 -0.15 -1.25 12.06
CA LEU A 126 0.96 -2.11 11.71
C LEU A 126 0.79 -3.52 12.30
N ASN A 127 0.46 -3.62 13.59
CA ASN A 127 0.23 -4.91 14.25
C ASN A 127 -0.91 -5.69 13.61
N ASN A 128 -2.00 -5.02 13.22
CA ASN A 128 -3.12 -5.64 12.52
C ASN A 128 -2.70 -6.15 11.14
N ALA A 129 -1.94 -5.36 10.37
CA ALA A 129 -1.40 -5.78 9.08
C ALA A 129 -0.47 -7.00 9.22
N LEU A 130 0.46 -6.99 10.17
CA LEU A 130 1.40 -8.10 10.40
C LEU A 130 0.68 -9.37 10.88
N ARG A 131 -0.30 -9.24 11.78
CA ARG A 131 -1.14 -10.38 12.22
C ARG A 131 -1.94 -10.96 11.07
N PHE A 132 -2.48 -10.11 10.19
CA PHE A 132 -3.16 -10.58 8.99
C PHE A 132 -2.21 -11.39 8.11
N ILE A 133 -1.02 -10.88 7.83
CA ILE A 133 -0.01 -11.59 7.01
C ILE A 133 0.35 -12.93 7.66
N LYS A 134 0.55 -12.98 8.99
CA LYS A 134 0.81 -14.21 9.74
C LYS A 134 -0.35 -15.22 9.62
N LYS A 135 -1.61 -14.78 9.80
CA LYS A 135 -2.79 -15.66 9.72
C LYS A 135 -3.01 -16.27 8.34
N ILE A 136 -2.41 -15.70 7.30
CA ILE A 136 -2.45 -16.23 5.94
C ILE A 136 -1.34 -17.26 5.74
N PHE A 137 -0.17 -17.06 6.35
CA PHE A 137 0.90 -18.05 6.37
C PHE A 137 0.45 -19.38 7.03
N GLU A 138 -0.48 -19.32 7.97
CA GLU A 138 -1.08 -20.49 8.62
C GLU A 138 -2.03 -21.29 7.69
N LEU A 139 -2.32 -20.81 6.48
CA LEU A 139 -3.12 -21.55 5.50
C LEU A 139 -2.27 -22.61 4.79
N GLU A 140 -2.89 -23.73 4.43
CA GLU A 140 -2.25 -24.77 3.62
C GLU A 140 -1.68 -24.20 2.32
N ASN A 141 -0.51 -24.73 1.92
CA ASN A 141 0.18 -24.37 0.67
C ASN A 141 0.58 -22.89 0.55
N VAL A 142 0.78 -22.19 1.67
CA VAL A 142 1.33 -20.84 1.71
C VAL A 142 2.72 -20.84 2.35
N LYS A 143 3.71 -20.32 1.64
CA LYS A 143 5.04 -20.02 2.15
C LYS A 143 5.26 -18.51 2.11
N ILE A 144 5.74 -17.92 3.20
CA ILE A 144 6.06 -16.48 3.26
C ILE A 144 7.49 -16.30 3.75
N ASN A 145 8.27 -15.51 3.02
CA ASN A 145 9.62 -15.12 3.42
C ASN A 145 9.66 -13.69 3.94
N TYR A 146 9.90 -13.55 5.25
CA TYR A 146 9.95 -12.25 5.94
C TYR A 146 11.33 -11.57 5.91
N SER A 147 12.34 -12.12 5.24
CA SER A 147 13.72 -11.64 5.33
C SER A 147 13.86 -10.14 5.01
N ILE A 148 13.27 -9.69 3.89
CA ILE A 148 13.29 -8.28 3.47
C ILE A 148 12.58 -7.40 4.50
N LEU A 149 11.41 -7.83 5.00
CA LEU A 149 10.67 -7.09 6.01
C LEU A 149 11.49 -6.94 7.30
N LYS A 150 12.11 -8.03 7.78
CA LYS A 150 12.96 -8.01 8.98
C LYS A 150 14.17 -7.09 8.81
N GLN A 151 14.80 -7.08 7.63
CA GLN A 151 15.91 -6.17 7.35
C GLN A 151 15.46 -4.70 7.40
N ILE A 152 14.29 -4.38 6.85
CA ILE A 152 13.79 -3.00 6.83
C ILE A 152 13.28 -2.56 8.20
N MET A 153 12.56 -3.43 8.91
CA MET A 153 11.97 -3.19 10.23
C MET A 153 12.93 -3.49 11.38
N ASP A 154 14.22 -3.23 11.19
CA ASP A 154 15.21 -3.32 12.26
C ASP A 154 14.97 -2.26 13.36
N GLU A 155 15.85 -2.23 14.37
CA GLU A 155 15.80 -1.29 15.49
C GLU A 155 15.82 0.20 15.11
N LYS A 156 16.20 0.53 13.87
CA LYS A 156 16.31 1.90 13.35
C LYS A 156 15.07 2.32 12.56
N PHE A 157 14.04 1.47 12.48
CA PHE A 157 12.78 1.80 11.85
C PHE A 157 11.90 2.63 12.80
N ASP A 158 11.76 3.91 12.49
CA ASP A 158 10.97 4.85 13.29
C ASP A 158 9.52 4.87 12.79
N ILE A 159 8.63 4.24 13.55
CA ILE A 159 7.19 4.15 13.23
C ILE A 159 6.50 5.52 13.26
N GLU A 160 6.98 6.46 14.07
CA GLU A 160 6.38 7.80 14.16
C GLU A 160 6.57 8.58 12.86
N LYS A 161 7.69 8.31 12.19
CA LYS A 161 8.02 8.85 10.86
C LYS A 161 7.42 8.07 9.69
N VAL A 162 6.58 7.07 9.95
CA VAL A 162 5.73 6.46 8.92
C VAL A 162 4.51 7.36 8.73
N HIS A 163 4.36 7.88 7.52
CA HIS A 163 3.21 8.69 7.12
C HIS A 163 2.00 7.83 6.73
N GLN A 164 2.22 6.66 6.16
CA GLN A 164 1.15 5.81 5.68
C GLN A 164 1.55 4.34 5.77
N ILE A 165 0.62 3.50 6.24
CA ILE A 165 0.71 2.05 6.17
C ILE A 165 -0.38 1.57 5.23
N ILE A 166 -0.04 0.66 4.33
CA ILE A 166 -0.95 0.07 3.36
C ILE A 166 -0.80 -1.44 3.45
N VAL A 167 -1.90 -2.18 3.51
CA VAL A 167 -1.89 -3.65 3.49
C VAL A 167 -2.86 -4.14 2.44
N GLY A 168 -2.49 -5.18 1.70
CA GLY A 168 -3.30 -5.63 0.58
C GLY A 168 -3.09 -7.06 0.15
N ILE A 169 -3.90 -7.45 -0.81
CA ILE A 169 -3.92 -8.77 -1.44
C ILE A 169 -3.95 -8.63 -2.96
N ASP A 170 -3.40 -9.62 -3.65
CA ASP A 170 -3.50 -9.83 -5.09
C ASP A 170 -3.57 -11.33 -5.33
N LEU A 171 -4.79 -11.85 -5.41
CA LEU A 171 -5.05 -13.28 -5.54
C LEU A 171 -5.17 -13.68 -7.01
N ARG A 172 -4.70 -14.89 -7.29
CA ARG A 172 -4.63 -15.50 -8.61
C ARG A 172 -5.22 -16.89 -8.55
N SER A 173 -5.73 -17.38 -9.68
CA SER A 173 -6.18 -18.77 -9.82
C SER A 173 -5.05 -19.76 -9.52
N ASN A 174 -3.83 -19.47 -9.99
CA ASN A 174 -2.64 -20.15 -9.53
C ASN A 174 -2.23 -19.59 -8.17
N ARG A 175 -2.44 -20.38 -7.11
CA ARG A 175 -2.19 -19.98 -5.71
C ARG A 175 -0.76 -19.49 -5.48
N ALA A 176 0.25 -20.12 -6.08
CA ALA A 176 1.66 -19.73 -5.96
C ALA A 176 1.93 -18.30 -6.48
N LYS A 177 1.14 -17.83 -7.46
CA LYS A 177 1.22 -16.46 -8.01
C LYS A 177 0.43 -15.42 -7.22
N SER A 178 -0.33 -15.86 -6.21
CA SER A 178 -1.03 -14.95 -5.29
C SER A 178 -0.03 -14.34 -4.31
N ARG A 179 -0.33 -13.13 -3.82
CA ARG A 179 0.55 -12.43 -2.89
C ARG A 179 -0.21 -11.56 -1.91
N LEU A 180 0.39 -11.41 -0.75
CA LEU A 180 0.09 -10.33 0.19
C LEU A 180 1.02 -9.17 -0.06
N LYS A 181 0.62 -8.00 0.38
CA LYS A 181 1.37 -6.78 0.14
C LYS A 181 1.32 -5.90 1.38
N ILE A 182 2.45 -5.29 1.70
CA ILE A 182 2.52 -4.22 2.70
C ILE A 182 3.34 -3.08 2.13
N TRP A 183 2.88 -1.85 2.28
CA TRP A 183 3.64 -0.67 1.88
C TRP A 183 3.70 0.33 3.00
N PHE A 184 4.73 1.17 2.90
CA PHE A 184 5.01 2.26 3.80
C PHE A 184 5.31 3.50 2.98
N ILE A 185 4.73 4.63 3.39
CA ILE A 185 5.26 5.94 3.04
C ILE A 185 6.02 6.43 4.26
N ILE A 186 7.34 6.61 4.13
CA ILE A 186 8.19 7.12 5.20
C ILE A 186 8.66 8.54 4.88
N LYS A 187 8.68 9.42 5.89
CA LYS A 187 9.13 10.81 5.77
C LYS A 187 10.30 11.09 6.69
N ASN A 188 11.29 11.85 6.23
CA ASN A 188 12.42 12.33 7.03
C ASN A 188 13.21 11.21 7.76
N GLN A 189 13.34 10.06 7.10
CA GLN A 189 14.11 8.88 7.55
C GLN A 189 15.28 8.56 6.62
N SER A 190 16.15 9.54 6.36
CA SER A 190 17.22 9.43 5.35
C SER A 190 18.06 8.14 5.44
N LYS A 191 18.44 7.69 6.65
CA LYS A 191 19.16 6.43 6.86
C LYS A 191 18.34 5.21 6.42
N LYS A 192 17.04 5.18 6.74
CA LYS A 192 16.13 4.09 6.37
C LYS A 192 15.84 4.08 4.87
N ILE A 193 15.63 5.27 4.29
CA ILE A 193 15.48 5.45 2.84
C ILE A 193 16.71 4.89 2.11
N LYS A 194 17.93 5.28 2.50
CA LYS A 194 19.18 4.74 1.92
C LYS A 194 19.28 3.22 2.04
N GLN A 195 18.89 2.66 3.19
CA GLN A 195 18.86 1.21 3.39
C GLN A 195 17.87 0.51 2.46
N VAL A 196 16.64 1.03 2.34
CA VAL A 196 15.61 0.49 1.46
C VAL A 196 16.06 0.53 0.00
N LEU A 197 16.65 1.66 -0.44
CA LEU A 197 17.20 1.79 -1.79
C LEU A 197 18.34 0.78 -2.03
N LYS A 198 19.26 0.62 -1.07
CA LYS A 198 20.33 -0.39 -1.15
C LYS A 198 19.79 -1.81 -1.28
N ILE A 199 18.76 -2.18 -0.52
CA ILE A 199 18.12 -3.51 -0.60
C ILE A 199 17.44 -3.71 -1.96
N SER A 200 16.83 -2.65 -2.51
CA SER A 200 16.10 -2.70 -3.78
C SER A 200 17.01 -2.94 -4.99
N LYS A 201 18.31 -2.67 -4.87
CA LYS A 201 19.30 -2.71 -5.96
C LYS A 201 18.93 -1.81 -7.15
N ILE A 202 18.12 -0.78 -6.92
CA ILE A 202 17.83 0.24 -7.92
C ILE A 202 19.05 1.14 -8.03
N ASP A 203 19.53 1.32 -9.25
CA ASP A 203 20.54 2.31 -9.56
C ASP A 203 19.93 3.71 -9.46
N ILE A 204 20.45 4.50 -8.53
CA ILE A 204 20.00 5.86 -8.27
C ILE A 204 20.42 6.79 -9.42
N ASP A 205 21.56 6.54 -10.05
CA ASP A 205 22.11 7.44 -11.06
C ASP A 205 21.28 7.42 -12.35
N GLN A 206 20.72 6.25 -12.69
CA GLN A 206 19.74 6.10 -13.77
C GLN A 206 18.39 6.78 -13.47
N ASN A 207 18.16 7.22 -12.23
CA ASN A 207 16.88 7.75 -11.77
C ASN A 207 17.03 9.09 -11.04
N LYS A 208 18.02 9.88 -11.47
CA LYS A 208 18.43 11.14 -10.81
C LYS A 208 17.26 12.11 -10.60
N ILE A 209 16.34 12.20 -11.56
CA ILE A 209 15.16 13.07 -11.46
C ILE A 209 14.28 12.73 -10.26
N PHE A 210 14.15 11.45 -9.93
CA PHE A 210 13.33 10.98 -8.82
C PHE A 210 14.10 10.95 -7.49
N TYR A 211 15.43 10.92 -7.53
CA TYR A 211 16.25 10.76 -6.35
C TYR A 211 16.13 11.91 -5.36
N GLU A 212 16.05 13.15 -5.84
CA GLU A 212 15.92 14.31 -4.96
C GLU A 212 14.64 14.22 -4.10
N ASN A 213 13.51 13.85 -4.70
CA ASN A 213 12.26 13.63 -3.99
C ASN A 213 12.34 12.47 -2.99
N MET A 214 13.06 11.40 -3.36
CA MET A 214 13.25 10.24 -2.49
C MET A 214 14.06 10.55 -1.22
N LYS A 215 14.85 11.63 -1.16
CA LYS A 215 15.69 11.95 0.02
C LYS A 215 14.86 12.25 1.26
N THR A 216 13.67 12.81 1.08
CA THR A 216 12.80 13.27 2.18
C THR A 216 11.59 12.38 2.36
N GLU A 217 11.08 11.75 1.29
CA GLU A 217 9.89 10.90 1.33
C GLU A 217 10.01 9.70 0.39
N LEU A 218 9.68 8.50 0.86
CA LEU A 218 9.76 7.28 0.06
C LEU A 218 8.52 6.41 0.26
N LEU A 219 7.84 6.09 -0.84
CA LEU A 219 6.88 4.98 -0.90
C LEU A 219 7.62 3.71 -1.32
N PHE A 220 7.54 2.68 -0.48
CA PHE A 220 8.03 1.35 -0.83
C PHE A 220 7.04 0.27 -0.38
N GLY A 221 7.05 -0.85 -1.09
CA GLY A 221 6.18 -2.00 -0.87
C GLY A 221 6.94 -3.30 -0.82
N ILE A 222 6.43 -4.26 -0.06
CA ILE A 222 6.92 -5.62 -0.02
C ILE A 222 5.78 -6.53 -0.42
N ASP A 223 5.95 -7.22 -1.55
CA ASP A 223 5.07 -8.27 -2.02
C ASP A 223 5.56 -9.61 -1.44
N PHE A 224 4.69 -10.34 -0.74
CA PHE A 224 4.92 -11.70 -0.25
C PHE A 224 4.11 -12.68 -1.09
N SER A 225 4.74 -13.31 -2.08
CA SER A 225 4.11 -14.37 -2.87
C SER A 225 3.93 -15.64 -2.05
N PHE A 226 2.88 -16.41 -2.33
CA PHE A 226 2.59 -17.65 -1.60
C PHE A 226 3.55 -18.81 -1.90
N ASP A 227 4.40 -18.69 -2.93
CA ASP A 227 5.50 -19.61 -3.19
C ASP A 227 6.74 -19.35 -2.32
N GLY A 228 6.71 -18.35 -1.44
CA GLY A 228 7.83 -17.94 -0.59
C GLY A 228 8.75 -16.90 -1.23
N THR A 229 8.49 -16.49 -2.48
CA THR A 229 9.22 -15.37 -3.08
C THR A 229 8.76 -14.04 -2.48
N THR A 230 9.71 -13.15 -2.21
CA THR A 230 9.43 -11.81 -1.68
C THR A 230 10.09 -10.77 -2.57
N LYS A 231 9.35 -9.69 -2.90
CA LYS A 231 9.85 -8.61 -3.75
C LYS A 231 9.69 -7.26 -3.05
N LEU A 232 10.79 -6.52 -2.93
CA LEU A 232 10.77 -5.11 -2.58
C LEU A 232 10.46 -4.29 -3.83
N LYS A 233 9.57 -3.31 -3.71
CA LYS A 233 9.19 -2.38 -4.75
C LYS A 233 9.37 -0.95 -4.25
N ILE A 234 9.99 -0.11 -5.06
CA ILE A 234 10.14 1.31 -4.77
C ILE A 234 9.26 2.09 -5.72
N TYR A 235 8.62 3.14 -5.21
CA TYR A 235 7.75 4.02 -5.97
C TYR A 235 8.22 5.47 -5.77
N PRO A 236 9.28 5.90 -6.46
CA PRO A 236 9.60 7.31 -6.48
C PRO A 236 8.45 8.08 -7.10
N PHE A 237 8.19 9.26 -6.55
CA PHE A 237 7.00 10.02 -6.91
C PHE A 237 7.29 11.50 -7.04
N ILE A 238 6.54 12.14 -7.92
CA ILE A 238 6.57 13.57 -8.16
C ILE A 238 5.20 14.09 -7.76
N LYS A 239 5.20 15.02 -6.80
CA LYS A 239 3.95 15.61 -6.29
C LYS A 239 3.38 16.57 -7.32
N ASN A 240 2.10 16.90 -7.19
CA ASN A 240 1.46 17.88 -8.07
C ASN A 240 2.14 19.25 -8.00
N GLU A 241 2.57 19.66 -6.80
CA GLU A 241 3.35 20.89 -6.62
C GLU A 241 4.67 20.87 -7.40
N ASP A 242 5.33 19.71 -7.50
CA ASP A 242 6.56 19.55 -8.27
C ASP A 242 6.29 19.54 -9.78
N LEU A 243 5.13 19.02 -10.22
CA LEU A 243 4.71 19.07 -11.63
C LEU A 243 4.40 20.50 -12.11
N LEU A 244 4.19 21.45 -11.20
CA LEU A 244 4.08 22.88 -11.53
C LEU A 244 5.46 23.55 -11.68
N ASN A 245 6.54 22.90 -11.24
CA ASN A 245 7.89 23.44 -11.33
C ASN A 245 8.45 23.27 -12.75
N LYS A 246 8.76 24.38 -13.41
CA LYS A 246 9.32 24.40 -14.79
C LYS A 246 10.60 23.58 -14.94
N ASN A 247 11.47 23.53 -13.92
CA ASN A 247 12.72 22.77 -13.99
C ASN A 247 12.46 21.26 -13.90
N VAL A 248 11.52 20.84 -13.06
CA VAL A 248 11.09 19.43 -12.97
C VAL A 248 10.46 19.02 -14.30
N MET A 249 9.54 19.83 -14.84
CA MET A 249 8.91 19.56 -16.13
C MET A 249 9.90 19.49 -17.29
N LYS A 250 10.85 20.41 -17.38
CA LYS A 250 11.91 20.35 -18.40
C LYS A 250 12.76 19.08 -18.28
N THR A 251 13.02 18.63 -17.05
CA THR A 251 13.75 17.37 -16.83
C THR A 251 12.92 16.17 -17.26
N LEU A 252 11.61 16.16 -16.98
CA LEU A 252 10.68 15.13 -17.44
C LEU A 252 10.56 15.09 -18.97
N GLU A 253 10.52 16.25 -19.63
CA GLU A 253 10.44 16.36 -21.10
C GLU A 253 11.66 15.77 -21.80
N ASN A 254 12.84 15.85 -21.18
CA ASN A 254 14.05 15.21 -21.70
C ASN A 254 14.05 13.69 -21.50
N GLU A 255 13.25 13.19 -20.55
CA GLU A 255 13.25 11.79 -20.12
C GLU A 255 12.14 10.96 -20.77
N PHE A 256 10.98 11.57 -21.01
CA PHE A 256 9.77 10.88 -21.45
C PHE A 256 9.29 11.36 -22.81
N SER A 257 8.73 10.43 -23.59
CA SER A 257 8.14 10.75 -24.90
C SER A 257 7.01 11.78 -24.79
N GLY A 258 6.75 12.52 -25.87
CA GLY A 258 5.67 13.51 -25.90
C GLY A 258 4.28 12.94 -25.55
N LYS A 259 4.01 11.67 -25.85
CA LYS A 259 2.75 10.99 -25.48
C LYS A 259 2.65 10.78 -23.97
N ILE A 260 3.74 10.37 -23.33
CA ILE A 260 3.81 10.25 -21.86
C ILE A 260 3.72 11.63 -21.20
N MET A 261 4.41 12.64 -21.75
CA MET A 261 4.36 14.00 -21.21
C MET A 261 2.94 14.58 -21.21
N LYS A 262 2.15 14.35 -22.27
CA LYS A 262 0.73 14.74 -22.30
C LYS A 262 -0.09 14.10 -21.17
N LEU A 263 0.21 12.84 -20.83
CA LEU A 263 -0.43 12.15 -19.70
C LEU A 263 0.02 12.75 -18.36
N ILE A 264 1.32 12.97 -18.17
CA ILE A 264 1.88 13.58 -16.94
C ILE A 264 1.27 14.97 -16.70
N GLN A 265 1.21 15.83 -17.72
CA GLN A 265 0.66 17.18 -17.63
C GLN A 265 -0.83 17.22 -17.25
N ASN A 266 -1.54 16.11 -17.47
CA ASN A 266 -2.95 15.97 -17.13
C ASN A 266 -3.19 15.01 -15.95
N SER A 267 -2.12 14.65 -15.23
CA SER A 267 -2.18 13.81 -14.04
C SER A 267 -2.22 14.64 -12.76
N ASP A 268 -2.89 14.10 -11.75
CA ASP A 268 -2.90 14.59 -10.36
C ASP A 268 -1.89 13.84 -9.50
N GLY A 269 -0.90 13.21 -10.13
CA GLY A 269 0.18 12.55 -9.45
C GLY A 269 0.88 11.58 -10.39
N PHE A 270 2.20 11.55 -10.31
CA PHE A 270 3.03 10.71 -11.15
C PHE A 270 4.04 9.93 -10.30
N HIS A 271 4.00 8.60 -10.43
CA HIS A 271 4.93 7.71 -9.77
C HIS A 271 5.53 6.77 -10.81
N VAL A 272 6.78 6.38 -10.62
CA VAL A 272 7.41 5.29 -11.36
C VAL A 272 7.60 4.13 -10.42
N SER A 273 7.49 2.90 -10.89
CA SER A 273 8.01 1.74 -10.16
C SER A 273 8.82 0.88 -11.10
N TYR A 274 9.71 0.07 -10.53
CA TYR A 274 10.64 -0.72 -11.32
C TYR A 274 10.30 -2.20 -11.26
N ASN A 275 10.39 -2.85 -12.41
CA ASN A 275 10.28 -4.30 -12.53
C ASN A 275 11.57 -4.84 -13.15
N ASN A 276 12.30 -5.66 -12.39
CA ASN A 276 13.51 -6.31 -12.89
C ASN A 276 13.08 -7.51 -13.74
N LYS A 277 13.20 -7.38 -15.06
CA LYS A 277 12.93 -8.45 -16.02
C LYS A 277 14.22 -8.79 -16.74
N ASN A 278 14.74 -10.00 -16.55
CA ASN A 278 15.91 -10.52 -17.28
C ASN A 278 17.17 -9.61 -17.23
N LYS A 279 17.42 -8.96 -16.08
CA LYS A 279 18.50 -7.98 -15.83
C LYS A 279 18.25 -6.56 -16.36
N ASP A 280 17.20 -6.35 -17.15
CA ASP A 280 16.78 -5.01 -17.55
C ASP A 280 15.76 -4.44 -16.56
N ILE A 281 15.90 -3.14 -16.29
CA ILE A 281 14.99 -2.39 -15.44
C ILE A 281 13.86 -1.86 -16.33
N GLN A 282 12.68 -2.47 -16.25
CA GLN A 282 11.48 -1.93 -16.89
C GLN A 282 10.80 -0.93 -15.96
N ARG A 283 10.57 0.29 -16.45
CA ARG A 283 9.77 1.30 -15.75
C ARG A 283 8.28 1.04 -15.96
N ILE A 284 7.53 1.09 -14.87
CA ILE A 284 6.08 1.08 -14.84
C ILE A 284 5.63 2.47 -14.40
N LEU A 285 4.92 3.16 -15.27
CA LEU A 285 4.36 4.47 -14.99
C LEU A 285 3.05 4.31 -14.23
N HIS A 286 2.81 5.12 -13.21
CA HIS A 286 1.53 5.20 -12.48
C HIS A 286 1.07 6.65 -12.50
N LEU A 287 -0.04 6.90 -13.15
CA LEU A 287 -0.58 8.24 -13.35
C LEU A 287 -1.96 8.33 -12.72
N THR A 288 -2.11 9.24 -11.76
CA THR A 288 -3.40 9.55 -11.12
C THR A 288 -4.17 10.54 -11.98
N THR A 289 -5.47 10.37 -12.17
CA THR A 289 -6.29 11.33 -12.92
C THR A 289 -7.75 11.33 -12.48
N TYR A 290 -8.40 12.51 -12.55
CA TYR A 290 -9.86 12.65 -12.59
C TYR A 290 -10.43 12.68 -14.01
N LYS A 291 -9.57 12.85 -15.03
CA LYS A 291 -9.93 13.01 -16.45
C LYS A 291 -9.69 11.70 -17.22
N TYR A 292 -10.27 10.61 -16.73
CA TYR A 292 -10.00 9.27 -17.27
C TYR A 292 -10.37 9.12 -18.76
N ASP A 293 -11.40 9.82 -19.26
CA ASP A 293 -11.76 9.78 -20.68
C ASP A 293 -10.63 10.36 -21.56
N TYR A 294 -10.16 11.56 -21.20
CA TYR A 294 -9.03 12.21 -21.88
C TYR A 294 -7.74 11.37 -21.85
N PHE A 295 -7.47 10.70 -20.72
CA PHE A 295 -6.34 9.77 -20.61
C PHE A 295 -6.44 8.60 -21.58
N ILE A 296 -7.63 8.02 -21.69
CA ILE A 296 -7.89 6.88 -22.58
C ILE A 296 -7.80 7.31 -24.04
N ASP A 297 -8.27 8.51 -24.37
CA ASP A 297 -8.13 9.10 -25.71
C ASP A 297 -6.67 9.28 -26.10
N ILE A 298 -5.84 9.84 -25.20
CA ILE A 298 -4.39 9.95 -25.43
C ILE A 298 -3.77 8.56 -25.60
N MET A 299 -4.11 7.61 -24.72
CA MET A 299 -3.57 6.25 -24.78
C MET A 299 -4.01 5.51 -26.06
N ASN A 300 -5.19 5.86 -26.59
CA ASN A 300 -5.87 5.21 -27.71
C ASN A 300 -5.94 3.67 -27.52
N ASN A 301 -6.49 3.26 -26.37
CA ASN A 301 -6.50 1.85 -25.97
C ASN A 301 -7.89 1.33 -25.58
N LYS A 302 -8.51 0.60 -26.52
CA LYS A 302 -9.85 -0.02 -26.35
C LYS A 302 -9.95 -0.98 -25.17
N LYS A 303 -8.84 -1.60 -24.73
CA LYS A 303 -8.86 -2.52 -23.57
C LYS A 303 -8.98 -1.75 -22.26
N ILE A 304 -8.28 -0.61 -22.15
CA ILE A 304 -8.40 0.29 -21.00
C ILE A 304 -9.79 0.91 -20.96
N GLU A 305 -10.33 1.32 -22.12
CA GLU A 305 -11.70 1.83 -22.26
C GLU A 305 -12.74 0.81 -21.76
N LYS A 306 -12.70 -0.43 -22.27
CA LYS A 306 -13.59 -1.50 -21.82
C LYS A 306 -13.45 -1.78 -20.32
N MET A 307 -12.22 -1.74 -19.78
CA MET A 307 -12.01 -1.92 -18.34
C MET A 307 -12.62 -0.76 -17.53
N LYS A 308 -12.47 0.49 -17.99
CA LYS A 308 -13.12 1.66 -17.39
C LYS A 308 -14.63 1.46 -17.37
N GLU A 309 -15.25 1.06 -18.47
CA GLU A 309 -16.71 0.84 -18.54
C GLU A 309 -17.19 -0.18 -17.52
N ILE A 310 -16.49 -1.32 -17.42
CA ILE A 310 -16.77 -2.35 -16.41
C ILE A 310 -16.63 -1.75 -15.00
N ILE A 311 -15.58 -0.97 -14.73
CA ILE A 311 -15.32 -0.37 -13.41
C ILE A 311 -16.33 0.72 -13.06
N LEU A 312 -16.74 1.56 -14.01
CA LEU A 312 -17.63 2.70 -13.76
C LEU A 312 -19.10 2.29 -13.77
N GLN A 313 -19.55 1.43 -14.69
CA GLN A 313 -20.97 1.12 -14.92
C GLN A 313 -21.85 2.38 -14.95
N GLY A 314 -21.39 3.41 -15.67
CA GLY A 314 -22.07 4.72 -15.77
C GLY A 314 -21.98 5.61 -14.53
N LYS A 315 -21.29 5.19 -13.46
CA LYS A 315 -21.06 6.02 -12.27
C LYS A 315 -19.80 6.86 -12.44
N LYS A 316 -19.75 8.04 -11.83
CA LYS A 316 -18.51 8.81 -11.67
C LYS A 316 -17.72 8.27 -10.49
N LEU A 317 -16.42 8.07 -10.67
CA LEU A 317 -15.47 7.87 -9.57
C LEU A 317 -14.77 9.20 -9.26
N GLY A 318 -14.10 9.25 -8.11
CA GLY A 318 -13.18 10.34 -7.79
C GLY A 318 -11.97 10.28 -8.72
N SER A 319 -10.84 9.80 -8.21
CA SER A 319 -9.64 9.57 -9.02
C SER A 319 -9.50 8.10 -9.44
N MET A 320 -8.75 7.88 -10.51
CA MET A 320 -8.18 6.59 -10.85
C MET A 320 -6.66 6.70 -10.95
N ILE A 321 -5.97 5.60 -10.68
CA ILE A 321 -4.57 5.44 -11.06
C ILE A 321 -4.53 4.43 -12.21
N ILE A 322 -3.95 4.82 -13.33
CA ILE A 322 -3.67 3.91 -14.44
C ILE A 322 -2.17 3.65 -14.43
N SER A 323 -1.78 2.37 -14.41
CA SER A 323 -0.37 2.01 -14.51
C SER A 323 -0.05 1.00 -15.57
N PHE A 324 1.05 1.23 -16.29
CA PHE A 324 1.44 0.45 -17.47
C PHE A 324 2.97 0.49 -17.65
N PRO A 325 3.57 -0.53 -18.27
CA PRO A 325 4.97 -0.49 -18.69
C PRO A 325 5.20 0.64 -19.70
N GLU A 326 6.24 1.42 -19.49
CA GLU A 326 6.54 2.59 -20.31
C GLU A 326 6.73 2.25 -21.79
N ASP A 327 7.41 1.16 -22.08
CA ASP A 327 7.71 0.64 -23.41
C ASP A 327 6.44 0.29 -24.22
N GLU A 328 5.32 0.02 -23.55
CA GLU A 328 4.06 -0.33 -24.20
C GLU A 328 3.26 0.89 -24.71
N ILE A 329 3.63 2.12 -24.35
CA ILE A 329 2.83 3.32 -24.71
C ILE A 329 2.69 3.53 -26.23
N ASN A 330 3.72 3.11 -26.97
CA ASN A 330 3.79 3.22 -28.44
C ASN A 330 3.46 1.90 -29.14
N GLN A 331 3.68 0.77 -28.48
CA GLN A 331 3.47 -0.58 -29.04
C GLN A 331 2.04 -1.10 -28.84
N GLY A 332 1.26 -0.43 -27.98
CA GLY A 332 -0.06 -0.86 -27.56
C GLY A 332 0.00 -1.51 -26.18
N ILE A 333 -0.68 -0.88 -25.22
CA ILE A 333 -0.72 -1.32 -23.83
C ILE A 333 -1.52 -2.62 -23.71
N ASN A 334 -0.81 -3.69 -23.34
CA ASN A 334 -1.33 -5.05 -23.12
C ASN A 334 -1.22 -5.47 -21.66
N ASN A 335 -0.45 -4.74 -20.86
CA ASN A 335 -0.30 -4.95 -19.44
C ASN A 335 -0.58 -3.65 -18.71
N PHE A 336 -1.66 -3.60 -17.95
CA PHE A 336 -1.98 -2.41 -17.16
C PHE A 336 -2.70 -2.75 -15.86
N ASN A 337 -2.71 -1.80 -14.94
CA ASN A 337 -3.55 -1.84 -13.75
C ASN A 337 -4.42 -0.59 -13.72
N ILE A 338 -5.66 -0.73 -13.25
CA ILE A 338 -6.52 0.39 -12.89
C ILE A 338 -6.83 0.27 -11.41
N TYR A 339 -6.47 1.29 -10.63
CA TYR A 339 -6.77 1.42 -9.20
C TYR A 339 -7.82 2.50 -8.99
N TYR A 340 -8.76 2.26 -8.08
CA TYR A 340 -9.88 3.17 -7.84
C TYR A 340 -10.52 3.03 -6.46
#